data_AF-A0A372FQ18-F1
#
_entry.id   AF-A0A372FQ18-F1
#
_cell.length_a   1.000
_cell.length_b   1.000
_cell.length_c   1.000
_cell.angle_alpha   90.00
_cell.angle_beta   90.00
_cell.angle_gamma   90.00
#
_symmetry.space_group_name_H-M   'P 1'
#
loop_
_entity.id
_entity.type
_entity.pdbx_description
1 polymer ?
#
loop_
_entity_poly.entity_id
_entity_poly.type
_entity_poly.pdbx_seq_one_letter_code
_entity_poly.pdbx_strand_id
1 'polypeptide(L)'
;MDQGAPYVKARTASDYWLYARLFSSTCPVAIADGSVVGAVIAMRSQEDPNEIYIQDVMVHPDHRREGVAVALVGRVRARAERWGCKRPSGNRLGALCDGETRRCGTLDK
;
A
#
# COMPACT_ATOMS: atom_id res chain seq x y z
N MET A 1 4.02 -17.31 13.08
CA MET A 1 3.96 -17.17 11.61
C MET A 1 4.48 -15.79 11.28
N ASP A 2 5.70 -15.73 10.76
CA ASP A 2 6.46 -14.49 10.59
C ASP A 2 6.16 -13.89 9.21
N GLN A 3 4.95 -13.35 9.06
CA GLN A 3 4.48 -12.85 7.77
C GLN A 3 5.18 -11.53 7.42
N GLY A 4 6.32 -11.64 6.73
CA GLY A 4 7.05 -10.51 6.13
C GLY A 4 8.48 -10.32 6.63
N ALA A 5 8.95 -11.07 7.63
CA ALA A 5 10.35 -11.00 8.04
C ALA A 5 11.29 -11.62 6.97
N PRO A 6 12.52 -11.11 6.84
CA PRO A 6 13.11 -10.01 7.61
C PRO A 6 12.76 -8.60 7.11
N TYR A 7 12.00 -8.48 6.02
CA TYR A 7 11.88 -7.26 5.21
C TYR A 7 10.83 -6.27 5.72
N VAL A 8 9.77 -6.77 6.36
CA VAL A 8 8.68 -5.97 6.93
C VAL A 8 8.81 -5.99 8.45
N LYS A 9 9.09 -4.81 9.02
CA LYS A 9 9.16 -4.58 10.47
C LYS A 9 8.30 -3.37 10.81
N ALA A 10 7.74 -3.37 12.01
CA ALA A 10 7.07 -2.20 12.54
C ALA A 10 8.01 -0.99 12.48
N ARG A 11 7.49 0.14 11.97
CA ARG A 11 8.22 1.40 11.87
C ARG A 11 8.25 2.12 13.22
N THR A 12 9.12 3.12 13.33
CA THR A 12 9.25 3.93 14.55
C THR A 12 8.12 4.96 14.66
N ALA A 13 7.95 5.56 15.83
CA ALA A 13 6.96 6.63 16.02
C ALA A 13 7.23 7.85 15.12
N SER A 14 8.50 8.17 14.85
CA SER A 14 8.88 9.24 13.93
C SER A 14 8.44 8.96 12.49
N ASP A 15 8.52 7.70 12.04
CA ASP A 15 8.05 7.31 10.70
C ASP A 15 6.53 7.49 10.60
N TYR A 16 5.79 7.03 11.61
CA TYR A 16 4.33 7.19 11.61
C TYR A 16 3.89 8.64 11.71
N TRP A 17 4.61 9.49 12.47
CA TRP A 17 4.36 10.93 12.47
C TRP A 17 4.59 11.54 11.09
N LEU A 18 5.69 11.17 10.41
CA LEU A 18 5.99 11.60 9.05
C LEU A 18 4.86 11.22 8.08
N TYR A 19 4.40 9.97 8.13
CA TYR A 19 3.31 9.50 7.27
C TYR A 19 2.00 10.24 7.56
N ALA A 20 1.63 10.40 8.82
CA ALA A 20 0.40 11.05 9.23
C ALA A 20 0.41 12.57 8.96
N ARG A 21 1.58 13.21 9.04
CA ARG A 21 1.68 14.67 8.91
C ARG A 21 1.99 15.14 7.50
N LEU A 22 2.93 14.48 6.81
CA LEU A 22 3.43 14.94 5.50
C LEU A 22 2.87 14.13 4.34
N PHE A 23 2.50 12.86 4.56
CA PHE A 23 2.02 11.96 3.51
C PHE A 23 0.58 11.47 3.71
N SER A 24 -0.21 12.11 4.59
CA SER A 24 -1.59 11.67 4.88
C SER A 24 -2.49 11.59 3.65
N SER A 25 -2.18 12.39 2.63
CA SER A 25 -2.86 12.38 1.34
C SER A 25 -2.75 11.07 0.57
N THR A 26 -1.70 10.27 0.80
CA THR A 26 -1.38 9.00 0.13
C THR A 26 -1.27 7.84 1.10
N CYS A 27 -1.30 8.07 2.41
CA CYS A 27 -1.22 7.05 3.44
C CYS A 27 -2.56 6.88 4.19
N PRO A 28 -3.61 6.31 3.54
CA PRO A 28 -4.89 6.11 4.19
C PRO A 28 -4.81 5.00 5.26
N VAL A 29 -5.63 5.17 6.31
CA VAL A 29 -5.87 4.16 7.36
C VAL A 29 -7.32 3.69 7.33
N ALA A 30 -7.56 2.45 7.71
CA ALA A 30 -8.86 1.89 8.01
C ALA A 30 -9.01 1.80 9.53
N ILE A 31 -10.14 2.29 10.04
CA ILE A 31 -10.46 2.31 11.47
C ILE A 31 -11.72 1.49 11.68
N ALA A 32 -11.69 0.55 12.63
CA ALA A 32 -12.84 -0.19 13.12
C ALA A 32 -12.76 -0.20 14.66
N ASP A 33 -13.90 0.04 15.33
CA ASP A 33 -13.99 0.08 16.79
C ASP A 33 -12.93 0.97 17.47
N GLY A 34 -12.68 2.14 16.86
CA GLY A 34 -11.68 3.11 17.34
C GLY A 34 -10.22 2.70 17.15
N SER A 35 -9.96 1.53 16.55
CA SER A 35 -8.63 0.97 16.34
C SER A 35 -8.23 0.97 14.87
N VAL A 36 -6.94 1.19 14.59
CA VAL A 36 -6.42 1.08 13.22
C VAL A 36 -6.30 -0.40 12.85
N VAL A 37 -7.10 -0.84 11.88
CA VAL A 37 -7.16 -2.24 11.41
C VAL A 37 -6.51 -2.44 10.05
N GLY A 38 -6.11 -1.36 9.39
CA GLY A 38 -5.31 -1.43 8.18
C GLY A 38 -4.70 -0.08 7.82
N ALA A 39 -3.59 -0.12 7.09
CA ALA A 39 -2.92 1.07 6.62
C ALA A 39 -2.21 0.78 5.29
N VAL A 40 -2.11 1.82 4.45
CA VAL A 40 -1.21 1.83 3.30
C VAL A 40 -0.19 2.94 3.51
N ILE A 41 1.09 2.63 3.29
CA ILE A 41 2.15 3.63 3.24
C ILE A 41 2.54 3.82 1.77
N ALA A 42 2.27 4.99 1.22
CA ALA A 42 2.58 5.30 -0.17
C ALA A 42 3.08 6.74 -0.32
N MET A 43 4.00 6.92 -1.27
CA MET A 43 4.61 8.22 -1.56
C MET A 43 4.56 8.49 -3.05
N ARG A 44 4.22 9.72 -3.42
CA ARG A 44 4.42 10.22 -4.77
C ARG A 44 5.91 10.42 -5.01
N SER A 45 6.41 10.01 -6.18
CA SER A 45 7.81 10.24 -6.53
C SER A 45 8.07 11.75 -6.65
N GLN A 46 9.22 12.17 -6.13
CA GLN A 46 9.71 13.55 -6.27
C GLN A 46 10.41 13.76 -7.62
N GLU A 47 10.95 12.69 -8.21
CA GLU A 47 11.64 12.71 -9.51
C GLU A 47 10.66 12.63 -10.69
N ASP A 48 9.63 11.78 -10.59
CA ASP A 48 8.53 11.73 -11.55
C ASP A 48 7.19 11.86 -10.81
N PRO A 49 6.60 13.07 -10.77
CA PRO A 49 5.31 13.28 -10.14
C PRO A 49 4.17 12.45 -10.75
N ASN A 50 4.36 11.79 -11.89
CA ASN A 50 3.33 10.90 -12.45
C ASN A 50 3.37 9.48 -11.86
N GLU A 51 4.28 9.20 -10.92
CA GLU A 51 4.41 7.92 -10.25
C GLU A 51 4.06 7.99 -8.76
N ILE A 52 3.42 6.92 -8.26
CA ILE A 52 3.24 6.66 -6.83
C ILE A 52 3.82 5.28 -6.51
N TYR A 53 4.62 5.23 -5.46
CA TYR A 53 5.17 4.02 -4.89
C TYR A 53 4.40 3.63 -3.63
N ILE A 54 3.97 2.36 -3.55
CA ILE A 54 3.38 1.78 -2.34
C ILE A 54 4.47 0.98 -1.63
N GLN A 55 4.83 1.42 -0.44
CA GLN A 55 5.84 0.75 0.39
C GLN A 55 5.23 -0.42 1.16
N ASP A 56 4.12 -0.19 1.87
CA ASP A 56 3.54 -1.20 2.75
C ASP A 56 2.01 -1.21 2.61
N VAL A 57 1.41 -2.41 2.60
CA VAL A 57 -0.03 -2.64 2.72
C VAL A 57 -0.25 -3.60 3.89
N MET A 58 -0.86 -3.10 4.95
CA MET A 58 -1.02 -3.85 6.20
C MET A 58 -2.50 -3.93 6.55
N VAL A 59 -2.94 -5.14 6.94
CA VAL A 59 -4.29 -5.40 7.46
C VAL A 59 -4.15 -6.30 8.69
N HIS A 60 -4.80 -5.90 9.77
CA HIS A 60 -4.89 -6.67 11.00
C HIS A 60 -5.40 -8.09 10.68
N PRO A 61 -4.80 -9.16 11.24
CA PRO A 61 -5.15 -10.54 10.90
C PRO A 61 -6.66 -10.84 10.95
N ASP A 62 -7.34 -10.30 11.96
CA ASP A 62 -8.77 -10.53 12.18
C ASP A 62 -9.69 -9.81 11.18
N HIS A 63 -9.16 -8.85 10.40
CA HIS A 63 -9.89 -8.08 9.39
C HIS A 63 -9.47 -8.46 7.95
N ARG A 64 -8.78 -9.59 7.79
CA ARG A 64 -8.37 -10.07 6.47
C ARG A 64 -9.55 -10.66 5.72
N ARG A 65 -9.46 -10.65 4.38
CA ARG A 65 -10.50 -11.13 3.45
C ARG A 65 -11.84 -10.36 3.52
N GLU A 66 -11.89 -9.26 4.26
CA GLU A 66 -13.04 -8.33 4.32
C GLU A 66 -12.96 -7.17 3.30
N GLY A 67 -11.96 -7.19 2.42
CA GLY A 67 -11.77 -6.14 1.40
C GLY A 67 -11.05 -4.87 1.88
N VAL A 68 -10.55 -4.82 3.11
CA VAL A 68 -9.82 -3.66 3.69
C VAL A 68 -8.65 -3.22 2.80
N ALA A 69 -7.77 -4.14 2.38
CA ALA A 69 -6.63 -3.83 1.52
C ALA A 69 -7.06 -3.23 0.17
N VAL A 70 -8.11 -3.80 -0.44
CA VAL A 70 -8.65 -3.34 -1.72
C VAL A 70 -9.19 -1.91 -1.58
N ALA A 71 -9.94 -1.64 -0.52
CA ALA A 71 -10.47 -0.31 -0.25
C ALA A 71 -9.36 0.73 -0.04
N LEU A 72 -8.32 0.39 0.73
CA LEU A 72 -7.19 1.30 1.00
C LEU A 72 -6.36 1.57 -0.27
N VAL A 73 -5.99 0.54 -1.02
CA VAL A 73 -5.26 0.70 -2.30
C VAL A 73 -6.11 1.45 -3.31
N GLY A 74 -7.43 1.23 -3.33
CA GLY A 74 -8.38 2.00 -4.14
C GLY A 74 -8.35 3.50 -3.83
N ARG A 75 -8.25 3.89 -2.55
CA ARG A 75 -8.10 5.30 -2.15
C ARG A 75 -6.80 5.91 -2.67
N VAL A 76 -5.70 5.17 -2.61
CA VAL A 76 -4.41 5.64 -3.16
C VAL A 76 -4.49 5.79 -4.67
N ARG A 77 -5.09 4.82 -5.38
CA ARG A 77 -5.29 4.91 -6.84
C ARG A 77 -6.14 6.11 -7.23
N ALA A 78 -7.29 6.31 -6.57
CA ALA A 78 -8.13 7.48 -6.83
C ALA A 78 -7.39 8.80 -6.56
N ARG A 79 -6.48 8.82 -5.57
CA ARG A 79 -5.62 9.98 -5.33
C ARG A 79 -4.60 10.19 -6.46
N ALA A 80 -3.97 9.12 -6.93
CA ALA A 80 -3.04 9.14 -8.05
C ALA A 80 -3.70 9.67 -9.33
N GLU A 81 -4.89 9.17 -9.65
CA GLU A 81 -5.68 9.57 -10.82
C GLU A 81 -6.02 11.07 -10.78
N ARG A 82 -6.40 11.60 -9.60
CA ARG A 82 -6.64 13.05 -9.43
C ARG A 82 -5.38 13.90 -9.64
N TRP A 83 -4.19 13.33 -9.53
CA TRP A 83 -2.93 14.01 -9.80
C TRP A 83 -2.40 13.81 -11.22
N GLY A 84 -3.15 13.09 -12.07
CA GLY A 84 -2.70 12.77 -13.43
C GLY A 84 -1.59 11.72 -13.47
N CYS A 85 -1.35 10.99 -12.37
CA CYS A 85 -0.39 9.90 -12.35
C CYS A 85 -0.78 8.84 -13.39
N LYS A 86 0.19 8.38 -14.18
CA LYS A 86 -0.05 7.30 -15.15
C LYS A 86 -0.43 6.04 -14.36
N ARG A 87 -1.38 5.26 -14.87
CA ARG A 87 -1.56 3.89 -14.37
C ARG A 87 -0.18 3.23 -14.46
N PRO A 88 0.33 2.60 -13.39
CA PRO A 88 1.62 1.93 -13.46
C PRO A 88 1.58 0.92 -14.60
N SER A 89 2.30 1.24 -15.69
CA SER A 89 2.50 0.35 -16.82
C SER A 89 3.48 -0.71 -16.36
N GLY A 90 2.95 -1.80 -15.85
CA GLY A 90 3.76 -2.92 -15.36
C GLY A 90 3.49 -3.22 -13.90
N ASN A 91 3.64 -4.49 -13.60
CA ASN A 91 3.40 -5.16 -12.33
C ASN A 91 4.35 -4.70 -11.20
N ARG A 92 4.50 -3.39 -10.96
CA ARG A 92 5.27 -2.82 -9.84
C ARG A 92 4.42 -2.62 -8.57
N LEU A 93 3.16 -3.07 -8.59
CA LEU A 93 2.29 -3.23 -7.42
C LEU A 93 2.50 -4.56 -6.68
N GLY A 94 3.29 -5.50 -7.22
CA GLY A 94 3.34 -6.89 -6.76
C GLY A 94 4.40 -7.24 -5.71
N ALA A 95 5.35 -6.36 -5.38
CA ALA A 95 6.55 -6.80 -4.65
C ALA A 95 6.41 -6.95 -3.11
N LEU A 96 5.26 -6.62 -2.50
CA LEU A 96 5.06 -6.77 -1.05
C LEU A 96 3.78 -7.51 -0.64
N CYS A 97 3.08 -8.14 -1.60
CA CYS A 97 1.92 -8.99 -1.32
C CYS A 97 2.14 -10.44 -1.78
N ASP A 98 3.34 -11.01 -1.60
CA ASP A 98 3.57 -12.44 -1.77
C ASP A 98 3.56 -13.15 -0.41
N GLY A 99 2.34 -13.40 0.07
CA GLY A 99 2.05 -14.49 1.01
C GLY A 99 1.53 -15.75 0.32
N GLU A 100 1.28 -15.73 -1.00
CA GLU A 100 0.87 -16.92 -1.75
C GLU A 100 1.02 -16.67 -3.25
N THR A 101 2.03 -17.32 -3.83
CA THR A 101 2.34 -17.35 -5.26
C THR A 101 1.10 -17.66 -6.09
N ARG A 102 0.59 -16.68 -6.84
CA ARG A 102 -0.15 -16.94 -8.07
C ARG A 102 0.61 -16.36 -9.26
N ARG A 103 1.39 -17.24 -9.90
CA ARG A 103 1.89 -17.07 -11.27
C ARG A 103 0.72 -16.65 -12.16
N CYS A 104 0.75 -15.41 -12.65
CA CYS A 104 0.04 -15.07 -13.87
C CYS A 104 1.07 -15.14 -14.99
N GLY A 105 0.98 -16.22 -15.79
CA GLY A 105 1.92 -16.49 -16.87
C GLY A 105 1.95 -15.36 -17.89
N THR A 106 3.15 -15.05 -18.35
CA THR A 106 3.39 -14.36 -19.61
C THR A 106 2.97 -15.30 -20.73
N LEU A 107 1.96 -14.91 -21.52
CA LEU A 107 1.82 -15.40 -22.88
C LEU A 107 2.53 -14.39 -23.78
N ASP A 108 3.75 -14.74 -24.19
CA ASP A 108 4.41 -14.14 -25.35
C ASP A 108 3.70 -14.64 -26.61
N LYS A 109 3.05 -13.73 -27.33
CA LYS A 109 3.38 -13.33 -28.71
C LYS A 109 2.43 -12.22 -29.17
#